data_AF-A0A367RFE9-F1
#
_entry.id   AF-A0A367RFE9-F1
#
_cell.length_a   1.000
_cell.length_b   1.000
_cell.length_c   1.000
_cell.angle_alpha   90.00
_cell.angle_beta   90.00
_cell.angle_gamma   90.00
#
_symmetry.space_group_name_H-M   'P 1'
#
loop_
_entity.id
_entity.type
_entity.pdbx_description
1 polymer ?
#
loop_
_entity_poly.entity_id
_entity_poly.type
_entity_poly.pdbx_seq_one_letter_code
_entity_poly.pdbx_strand_id
1 'polypeptide(L)' 'MIRAKFTCQQNTLNHETQTATVILTPVTSSPPNEENLTFWQATPAGEITLQIDNPAASAQFSVGTSYYVDFTAA' A
#
# COMPACT_ATOMS: atom_id res chain seq x y z
N MET A 1 -12.52 -13.65 -1.44
CA MET A 1 -11.47 -12.73 -0.97
C MET A 1 -10.84 -12.08 -2.18
N ILE A 2 -10.69 -10.75 -2.18
CA ILE A 2 -10.01 -10.03 -3.26
C ILE A 2 -8.69 -9.55 -2.67
N ARG A 3 -7.56 -10.00 -3.22
CA ARG A 3 -6.22 -9.62 -2.74
C ARG A 3 -5.54 -8.75 -3.79
N ALA A 4 -4.81 -7.75 -3.33
CA ALA A 4 -4.01 -6.86 -4.15
C ALA A 4 -2.62 -6.64 -3.54
N LYS A 5 -1.68 -6.13 -4.34
CA LYS A 5 -0.32 -5.82 -3.91
C LYS A 5 0.03 -4.38 -4.22
N PHE A 6 0.46 -3.65 -3.20
CA PHE A 6 0.76 -2.22 -3.28
C PHE A 6 2.16 -1.93 -2.76
N THR A 7 2.90 -1.04 -3.41
CA THR A 7 4.19 -0.53 -2.92
C THR A 7 3.98 0.79 -2.21
N CYS A 8 4.55 0.92 -1.01
CA CYS A 8 4.61 2.18 -0.30
C CYS A 8 5.53 3.15 -1.06
N GLN A 9 4.95 4.23 -1.59
CA GLN A 9 5.68 5.28 -2.29
C GLN A 9 6.13 6.39 -1.34
N GLN A 10 5.33 6.65 -0.30
CA GLN A 10 5.59 7.73 0.64
C GLN A 10 5.18 7.32 2.04
N ASN A 11 6.01 7.68 3.02
CA ASN A 11 5.67 7.71 4.43
C ASN A 11 6.30 8.98 5.03
N THR A 12 5.50 9.99 5.30
CA THR A 12 5.99 11.30 5.77
C THR A 12 5.29 11.69 7.05
N LEU A 13 6.06 11.93 8.11
CA LEU A 13 5.56 12.45 9.37
C LEU A 13 5.39 13.98 9.28
N ASN A 14 4.18 14.47 9.52
CA ASN A 14 3.97 15.89 9.80
C ASN A 14 4.28 16.14 11.29
N HIS A 15 5.34 16.92 11.55
CA HIS A 15 5.78 17.22 12.92
C HIS A 15 4.84 18.19 13.66
N GLU A 16 4.04 19.00 12.97
CA GLU A 16 3.09 19.92 13.60
C GLU A 16 1.87 19.17 14.14
N THR A 17 1.33 18.24 13.34
CA THR A 17 0.13 17.47 13.68
C THR A 17 0.42 16.11 14.30
N GLN A 18 1.70 15.68 14.32
CA GLN A 18 2.14 14.34 14.72
C GLN A 18 1.44 13.21 13.94
N THR A 19 1.02 13.47 12.70
CA THR A 19 0.35 12.50 11.83
C THR A 19 1.24 12.11 10.67
N ALA A 20 1.33 10.82 10.37
CA ALA A 20 2.01 10.31 9.18
C ALA A 20 1.04 10.20 8.00
N THR A 21 1.49 10.63 6.82
CA THR A 21 0.82 10.38 5.54
C THR A 21 1.53 9.24 4.83
N VAL A 22 0.82 8.16 4.59
CA VAL A 22 1.31 6.99 3.85
C VAL A 22 0.57 6.88 2.52
N ILE A 23 1.31 6.81 1.42
CA ILE A 23 0.74 6.66 0.06
C ILE A 23 1.26 5.34 -0.52
N LEU A 24 0.34 4.49 -0.97
CA LEU A 24 0.67 3.24 -1.66
C LEU A 24 0.06 3.20 -3.06
N THR A 25 0.85 2.70 -4.01
CA THR A 25 0.43 2.50 -5.40
C THR A 25 0.49 1.02 -5.78
N PRO A 26 -0.39 0.54 -6.67
CA PRO A 26 -0.41 -0.87 -7.06
C PRO A 26 0.91 -1.25 -7.72
N VAL A 27 1.36 -2.47 -7.49
CA VAL A 27 2.53 -3.01 -8.18
C VAL A 27 2.14 -3.30 -9.63
N THR A 28 2.69 -2.52 -10.56
CA THR A 28 2.46 -2.63 -12.00
C THR A 28 3.73 -2.92 -12.80
N SER A 29 4.73 -3.64 -12.26
CA SER A 29 5.93 -4.04 -13.03
C SER A 29 6.24 -5.56 -13.00
N SER A 30 6.75 -6.03 -14.15
CA SER A 30 7.31 -7.36 -14.45
C SER A 30 8.71 -7.58 -13.81
N PRO A 31 9.21 -8.81 -13.58
CA PRO A 31 8.84 -10.04 -14.27
C PRO A 31 7.51 -10.62 -13.75
N PRO A 32 6.77 -11.32 -14.61
CA PRO A 32 5.54 -11.99 -14.23
C PRO A 32 5.93 -13.19 -13.37
N ASN A 33 5.84 -13.05 -12.06
CA ASN A 33 5.48 -14.21 -11.25
C ASN A 33 3.97 -14.43 -11.43
N GLU A 34 3.50 -15.68 -11.36
CA GLU A 34 2.08 -16.02 -11.53
C GLU A 34 1.17 -15.25 -10.55
N GLU A 35 1.73 -14.90 -9.39
CA GLU A 35 1.05 -14.10 -8.36
C GLU A 35 0.68 -12.69 -8.87
N ASN A 36 1.66 -11.95 -9.42
CA ASN A 36 1.43 -10.59 -9.91
C ASN A 36 0.41 -10.59 -11.06
N LEU A 37 0.46 -11.56 -11.99
CA LEU A 37 -0.52 -11.63 -13.09
C LEU A 37 -1.98 -11.68 -12.59
N THR A 38 -2.22 -12.39 -11.48
CA THR A 38 -3.56 -12.52 -10.88
C THR A 38 -3.98 -11.23 -10.17
N PHE A 39 -3.06 -10.56 -9.46
CA PHE A 39 -3.36 -9.31 -8.76
C PHE A 39 -3.60 -8.13 -9.70
N TRP A 40 -2.89 -8.09 -10.83
CA TRP A 40 -3.04 -7.01 -11.80
C TRP A 40 -4.39 -6.99 -12.48
N GLN A 41 -5.02 -8.16 -12.69
CA GLN A 41 -6.40 -8.22 -13.18
C GLN A 41 -7.39 -7.59 -12.20
N ALA A 42 -7.12 -7.65 -10.89
CA ALA A 42 -7.98 -7.10 -9.86
C ALA A 42 -7.77 -5.60 -9.60
N THR A 43 -6.54 -5.08 -9.78
CA THR A 43 -6.19 -3.67 -9.51
C THR A 43 -5.29 -3.06 -10.59
N PRO A 44 -5.79 -2.81 -11.81
CA PRO A 44 -4.99 -2.22 -12.88
C PRO A 44 -4.60 -0.76 -12.59
N ALA A 45 -5.36 -0.06 -11.74
CA ALA A 45 -5.09 1.29 -11.27
C ALA A 45 -5.69 1.49 -9.86
N GLY A 46 -5.09 2.39 -9.06
CA GLY A 46 -5.59 2.74 -7.73
C GLY A 46 -4.53 3.45 -6.88
N GLU A 47 -4.96 4.05 -5.77
CA GLU A 47 -4.08 4.62 -4.74
C GLU A 47 -4.72 4.37 -3.37
N ILE A 48 -3.90 4.04 -2.38
CA ILE A 48 -4.32 4.00 -0.97
C ILE A 48 -3.57 5.12 -0.26
N THR A 49 -4.31 6.09 0.25
CA THR A 49 -3.78 7.20 1.04
C THR A 49 -4.30 7.10 2.47
N LEU A 50 -3.38 6.97 3.43
CA LEU A 50 -3.68 6.84 4.85
C LEU A 50 -3.12 8.04 5.60
N GLN A 51 -3.93 8.61 6.50
CA GLN A 51 -3.44 9.47 7.58
C GLN A 51 -3.45 8.66 8.88
N ILE A 52 -2.27 8.50 9.48
CA ILE A 52 -2.06 7.66 10.64
C ILE A 52 -1.51 8.52 11.78
N ASP A 53 -2.26 8.62 12.87
CA ASP A 53 -1.86 9.32 14.09
C ASP A 53 -1.07 8.42 15.06
N ASN A 54 -1.19 7.10 14.93
CA ASN A 54 -0.42 6.11 15.70
C ASN A 54 0.99 5.92 15.11
N PRO A 55 2.07 6.35 15.80
CA PRO A 55 3.44 6.22 15.29
C PRO A 55 3.90 4.77 15.12
N ALA A 56 3.40 3.85 15.95
CA ALA A 56 3.74 2.43 15.85
C ALA A 56 3.09 1.76 14.63
N ALA A 57 1.97 2.30 14.13
CA ALA A 57 1.34 1.83 12.91
C ALA A 57 2.04 2.41 11.67
N SER A 58 2.36 3.71 11.67
CA SER A 58 3.06 4.33 10.55
C SER A 58 4.48 3.77 10.37
N ALA A 59 5.16 3.40 11.45
CA ALA A 59 6.48 2.77 11.41
C ALA A 59 6.51 1.39 10.71
N GLN A 60 5.36 0.74 10.52
CA GLN A 60 5.28 -0.55 9.80
C GLN A 60 5.35 -0.36 8.27
N PHE A 61 5.17 0.86 7.77
CA PHE A 61 5.23 1.19 6.36
C PHE A 61 6.62 1.73 5.98
N SER A 62 7.34 0.98 5.16
CA SER A 62 8.66 1.33 4.64
C SER A 62 8.56 1.69 3.16
N VAL A 63 9.09 2.85 2.79
CA VAL A 63 9.12 3.31 1.39
C VAL A 63 9.87 2.30 0.53
N GLY A 64 9.32 1.99 -0.65
CA GLY A 64 9.83 0.98 -1.58
C GLY A 64 9.44 -0.47 -1.25
N THR A 65 8.80 -0.70 -0.09
CA THR A 65 8.33 -2.05 0.31
C THR A 65 6.93 -2.31 -0.23
N SER A 66 6.70 -3.53 -0.73
CA SER A 66 5.38 -3.99 -1.15
C SER A 66 4.63 -4.68 -0.01
N TYR A 67 3.33 -4.41 0.05
CA TYR A 67 2.38 -4.91 1.04
C TYR A 67 1.20 -5.59 0.34
N TYR A 68 0.64 -6.63 0.95
CA TYR A 68 -0.61 -7.23 0.51
C TYR A 68 -1.79 -6.51 1.16
N VAL A 69 -2.85 -6.32 0.39
CA VAL A 69 -4.12 -5.75 0.82
C VAL A 69 -5.22 -6.77 0.53
N ASP A 70 -6.00 -7.12 1.55
CA ASP A 70 -7.08 -8.08 1.48
C ASP A 70 -8.44 -7.40 1.69
N PHE A 71 -9.30 -7.46 0.68
CA PHE A 71 -10.68 -7.01 0.77
C PHE A 71 -11.60 -8.19 1.07
N THR A 72 -12.36 -8.05 2.15
CA THR A 72 -13.43 -8.96 2.56
C THR A 72 -14.73 -8.17 2.61
N ALA A 73 -15.81 -8.71 2.04
CA ALA A 73 -17.12 -8.09 2.16
C ALA A 73 -17.54 -8.03 3.63
N ALA A 74 -18.09 -6.90 4.04
CA ALA A 74 -18.60 -6.70 5.40
C ALA A 74 -19.90 -7.45 5.64
#